data_AF-A0A9P0J1E2-F1
#
_entry.id   AF-A0A9P0J1E2-F1
#
_cell.length_a   1.000
_cell.length_b   1.000
_cell.length_c   1.000
_cell.angle_alpha   90.00
_cell.angle_beta   90.00
_cell.angle_gamma   90.00
#
_symmetry.space_group_name_H-M   'P 1'
#
loop_
_entity.id
_entity.type
_entity.pdbx_description
1 polymer ?
#
loop_
_entity_poly.entity_id
_entity_poly.type
_entity_poly.pdbx_seq_one_letter_code
_entity_poly.pdbx_strand_id
1 'polypeptide(L)'
;MPKEGECTNFKKWKNTVRQPFVIYADFEALLVKTDEVKGGNTKIIQKHEAMSYGFLVKASDDVPTELIEEYEIPTVPVVYRGDEQHEDVAKCFVEAIVAVSWKIEKLMKTNIPLTMTAEEEKTHQECNTCNLCKCILVSGEKVRDHNHLNGKFRQTLCSKCNLELQQPKFVPVFFHNLSNYDSHFIVTELGFDTESISVIPNSEEKFISFTKHISSKFTIRFIDTFRFMASSLSSLAENLITQNFENFRETAKHFVREDMPLVTRKGVYPYEYIDSWDKLDESCLPGKDDFYSTLTESGINEEDFKHAKAVWDNFKCKTLGEYSDLYLKIDVLLLADVFENFRDVCMSTYNLDAAHYYTAPGLSFDAMLKYTGQKLELLSDYDMLLMFENGIRGGLIQASMRYAKANNLKSPNYDETKEKSWLV
;
A
#
# COMPACT_ATOMS: atom_id res chain seq x y z
N MET A 1 -30.20 -14.80 -1.59
CA MET A 1 -30.14 -14.20 -2.94
C MET A 1 -30.81 -12.83 -2.91
N PRO A 2 -30.28 -11.84 -3.64
CA PRO A 2 -30.95 -10.56 -3.93
C PRO A 2 -32.36 -10.75 -4.52
N LYS A 3 -33.19 -9.71 -4.48
CA LYS A 3 -34.51 -9.76 -5.13
C LYS A 3 -34.37 -9.66 -6.65
N GLU A 4 -35.32 -10.25 -7.39
CA GLU A 4 -35.38 -10.11 -8.86
C GLU A 4 -35.45 -8.61 -9.26
N GLY A 5 -34.66 -8.22 -10.26
CA GLY A 5 -34.51 -6.83 -10.70
C GLY A 5 -33.65 -5.94 -9.79
N GLU A 6 -33.05 -6.48 -8.72
CA GLU A 6 -32.11 -5.72 -7.89
C GLU A 6 -30.79 -5.47 -8.64
N CYS A 7 -30.41 -4.20 -8.81
CA CYS A 7 -29.18 -3.83 -9.51
C CYS A 7 -28.11 -3.25 -8.58
N THR A 8 -26.85 -3.50 -8.92
CA THR A 8 -25.69 -2.73 -8.45
C THR A 8 -25.32 -1.62 -9.44
N ASN A 9 -24.86 -0.49 -8.91
CA ASN A 9 -24.37 0.67 -9.66
C ASN A 9 -23.40 1.48 -8.81
N PHE A 10 -22.71 2.44 -9.43
CA PHE A 10 -21.75 3.28 -8.70
C PHE A 10 -22.45 4.19 -7.68
N LYS A 11 -22.07 4.03 -6.41
CA LYS A 11 -22.61 4.82 -5.28
C LYS A 11 -21.53 5.53 -4.46
N LYS A 12 -20.25 5.16 -4.60
CA LYS A 12 -19.18 5.60 -3.70
C LYS A 12 -18.57 6.94 -4.10
N TRP A 13 -19.41 7.97 -4.24
CA TRP A 13 -18.96 9.32 -4.63
C TRP A 13 -17.95 9.92 -3.64
N LYS A 14 -18.04 9.62 -2.35
CA LYS A 14 -17.02 10.04 -1.37
C LYS A 14 -15.59 9.60 -1.72
N ASN A 15 -15.45 8.50 -2.46
CA ASN A 15 -14.14 7.98 -2.87
C ASN A 15 -13.50 8.81 -4.00
N THR A 16 -14.23 9.76 -4.59
CA THR A 16 -13.67 10.70 -5.57
C THR A 16 -12.93 11.87 -4.91
N VAL A 17 -12.99 11.98 -3.59
CA VAL A 17 -12.26 12.99 -2.82
C VAL A 17 -10.98 12.34 -2.29
N ARG A 18 -9.83 12.99 -2.52
CA ARG A 18 -8.56 12.51 -2.00
C ARG A 18 -8.61 12.45 -0.47
N GLN A 19 -8.16 11.32 0.09
CA GLN A 19 -8.05 11.12 1.52
C GLN A 19 -7.12 12.20 2.11
N PRO A 20 -7.57 12.98 3.11
CA PRO A 20 -6.79 14.09 3.67
C PRO A 20 -5.50 13.66 4.38
N PHE A 21 -5.52 12.49 5.04
CA PHE A 21 -4.37 11.92 5.72
C PHE A 21 -4.24 10.44 5.38
N VAL A 22 -3.01 10.03 5.12
CA VAL A 22 -2.59 8.64 5.04
C VAL A 22 -1.29 8.46 5.82
N ILE A 23 -1.02 7.25 6.30
CA ILE A 23 0.22 6.92 6.98
C ILE A 23 0.92 5.81 6.20
N TYR A 24 2.22 5.95 5.97
CA TYR A 24 3.08 4.90 5.41
C TYR A 24 3.97 4.38 6.52
N ALA A 25 4.11 3.07 6.66
CA ALA A 25 4.89 2.48 7.73
C ALA A 25 5.56 1.19 7.29
N ASP A 26 6.60 0.81 8.02
CA ASP A 26 7.36 -0.42 7.84
C ASP A 26 8.03 -0.83 9.17
N PHE A 27 8.39 -2.11 9.30
CA PHE A 27 9.16 -2.64 10.44
C PHE A 27 10.45 -3.28 9.96
N GLU A 28 11.46 -3.22 10.83
CA GLU A 28 12.59 -4.14 10.77
C GLU A 28 12.58 -5.06 11.98
N ALA A 29 13.12 -6.27 11.79
CA ALA A 29 13.10 -7.32 12.79
C ALA A 29 14.47 -7.97 12.97
N LEU A 30 14.76 -8.39 14.20
CA LEU A 30 15.84 -9.33 14.48
C LEU A 30 15.43 -10.72 13.98
N LEU A 31 16.34 -11.42 13.31
CA LEU A 31 16.13 -12.79 12.83
C LEU A 31 16.78 -13.79 13.79
N VAL A 32 16.16 -13.95 14.97
CA VAL A 32 16.67 -14.80 16.05
C VAL A 32 16.63 -16.27 15.63
N LYS A 33 17.80 -16.88 15.48
CA LYS A 33 17.93 -18.29 15.07
C LYS A 33 17.27 -19.22 16.08
N THR A 34 16.59 -20.25 15.58
CA THR A 34 15.93 -21.23 16.45
C THR A 34 16.05 -22.65 15.89
N ASP A 35 16.01 -23.63 16.79
CA ASP A 35 15.95 -25.06 16.46
C ASP A 35 14.57 -25.66 16.72
N GLU A 36 13.55 -24.81 16.89
CA GLU A 36 12.18 -25.24 17.16
C GLU A 36 11.62 -26.10 16.01
N VAL A 37 11.04 -27.25 16.36
CA VAL A 37 10.39 -28.15 15.41
C VAL A 37 8.89 -28.11 15.65
N LYS A 38 8.12 -27.73 14.62
CA LYS A 38 6.66 -27.69 14.66
C LYS A 38 6.09 -28.94 13.99
N GLY A 39 5.83 -29.99 14.78
CA GLY A 39 5.37 -31.28 14.30
C GLY A 39 6.51 -32.17 13.75
N GLY A 40 6.22 -33.06 12.81
CA GLY A 40 7.22 -34.02 12.30
C GLY A 40 8.06 -33.54 11.11
N ASN A 41 7.56 -32.56 10.33
CA ASN A 41 8.11 -32.20 9.01
C ASN A 41 8.49 -30.72 8.87
N THR A 42 8.28 -29.89 9.90
CA THR A 42 8.52 -28.45 9.82
C THR A 42 9.52 -28.03 10.90
N LYS A 43 10.69 -27.57 10.47
CA LYS A 43 11.67 -26.93 11.34
C LYS A 43 11.56 -25.41 11.15
N ILE A 44 11.40 -24.67 12.23
CA ILE A 44 11.46 -23.22 12.23
C ILE A 44 12.94 -22.84 12.19
N ILE A 45 13.33 -22.04 11.21
CA ILE A 45 14.74 -21.65 11.00
C ILE A 45 15.09 -20.43 11.87
N GLN A 46 14.14 -19.49 11.98
CA GLN A 46 14.31 -18.24 12.70
C GLN A 46 12.96 -17.72 13.22
N LYS A 47 13.01 -16.97 14.31
CA LYS A 47 11.91 -16.17 14.85
C LYS A 47 12.21 -14.71 14.55
N HIS A 48 11.18 -14.00 14.13
CA HIS A 48 11.29 -12.60 13.79
C HIS A 48 10.78 -11.80 14.99
N GLU A 49 11.60 -10.89 15.51
CA GLU A 49 11.26 -10.04 16.64
C GLU A 49 11.37 -8.58 16.22
N ALA A 50 10.28 -7.82 16.33
CA ALA A 50 10.25 -6.42 15.89
C ALA A 50 11.34 -5.61 16.61
N MET A 51 12.23 -5.01 15.84
CA MET A 51 13.42 -4.31 16.31
C MET A 51 13.27 -2.79 16.19
N SER A 52 12.71 -2.35 15.08
CA SER A 52 12.40 -0.95 14.83
C SER A 52 11.16 -0.80 13.97
N TYR A 53 10.55 0.37 14.04
CA TYR A 53 9.48 0.78 13.13
C TYR A 53 9.76 2.17 12.58
N GLY A 54 9.29 2.40 11.36
CA GLY A 54 9.30 3.69 10.71
C GLY A 54 7.88 4.05 10.28
N PHE A 55 7.49 5.32 10.39
CA PHE A 55 6.27 5.79 9.74
C PHE A 55 6.36 7.25 9.29
N LEU A 56 5.58 7.59 8.26
CA LEU A 56 5.41 8.92 7.72
C LEU A 56 3.91 9.25 7.62
N VAL A 57 3.47 10.35 8.23
CA VAL A 57 2.12 10.88 8.03
C VAL A 57 2.14 11.82 6.83
N LYS A 58 1.43 11.45 5.76
CA LYS A 58 1.27 12.28 4.57
C LYS A 58 -0.10 12.96 4.59
N ALA A 59 -0.09 14.27 4.73
CA ALA A 59 -1.26 15.12 4.51
C ALA A 59 -1.42 15.45 3.02
N SER A 60 -2.65 15.55 2.53
CA SER A 60 -2.93 16.06 1.19
C SER A 60 -2.67 17.56 1.11
N ASP A 61 -2.40 18.07 -0.09
CA ASP A 61 -2.09 19.49 -0.32
C ASP A 61 -3.27 20.43 0.00
N ASP A 62 -4.45 19.84 0.18
CA ASP A 62 -5.68 20.53 0.59
C ASP A 62 -5.76 20.77 2.10
N VAL A 63 -4.92 20.13 2.91
CA VAL A 63 -4.84 20.34 4.36
C VAL A 63 -3.91 21.53 4.63
N PRO A 64 -4.40 22.62 5.24
CA PRO A 64 -3.55 23.76 5.60
C PRO A 64 -2.41 23.38 6.54
N THR A 65 -1.21 23.87 6.26
CA THR A 65 -0.02 23.63 7.08
C THR A 65 -0.18 24.15 8.49
N GLU A 66 -0.88 25.27 8.66
CA GLU A 66 -1.16 25.89 9.96
C GLU A 66 -1.96 24.94 10.87
N LEU A 67 -2.91 24.20 10.30
CA LEU A 67 -3.66 23.19 11.07
C LEU A 67 -2.78 21.99 11.43
N ILE A 68 -1.90 21.56 10.53
CA ILE A 68 -0.98 20.44 10.81
C ILE A 68 -0.07 20.80 12.00
N GLU A 69 0.46 22.02 12.01
CA GLU A 69 1.30 22.55 13.09
C GLU A 69 0.51 22.73 14.39
N GLU A 70 -0.69 23.31 14.35
CA GLU A 70 -1.56 23.52 15.53
C GLU A 70 -1.88 22.22 16.26
N TYR A 71 -2.14 21.14 15.53
CA TYR A 71 -2.46 19.83 16.08
C TYR A 71 -1.21 18.93 16.29
N GLU A 72 -0.01 19.46 16.04
CA GLU A 72 1.27 18.78 16.23
C GLU A 72 1.35 17.41 15.53
N ILE A 73 0.86 17.33 14.27
CA ILE A 73 0.88 16.09 13.49
C ILE A 73 2.27 15.91 12.87
N PRO A 74 2.97 14.77 13.12
CA PRO A 74 4.33 14.58 12.63
C PRO A 74 4.32 14.27 11.13
N THR A 75 4.71 15.25 10.30
CA THR A 75 4.83 15.08 8.84
C THR A 75 6.25 14.76 8.37
N VAL A 76 7.16 14.53 9.31
CA VAL A 76 8.51 14.00 9.03
C VAL A 76 8.54 12.51 9.38
N PRO A 77 9.36 11.69 8.70
CA PRO A 77 9.53 10.29 9.05
C PRO A 77 9.95 10.14 10.51
N VAL A 78 9.16 9.38 11.26
CA VAL A 78 9.46 8.96 12.62
C VAL A 78 10.08 7.57 12.52
N VAL A 79 11.28 7.42 13.09
CA VAL A 79 11.95 6.12 13.23
C VAL A 79 12.18 5.88 14.70
N TYR A 80 11.82 4.70 15.16
CA TYR A 80 12.05 4.24 16.52
C TYR A 80 12.70 2.86 16.47
N ARG A 81 13.79 2.71 17.23
CA ARG A 81 14.46 1.42 17.44
C ARG A 81 14.42 1.11 18.93
N GLY A 82 14.05 -0.12 19.26
CA GLY A 82 14.11 -0.63 20.62
C GLY A 82 15.54 -0.93 21.06
N ASP A 83 15.65 -1.60 22.20
CA ASP A 83 16.89 -2.17 22.74
C ASP A 83 16.55 -3.37 23.62
N GLU A 84 17.55 -4.02 24.21
CA GLU A 84 17.37 -5.17 25.12
C GLU A 84 16.44 -4.87 26.32
N GLN A 85 16.21 -3.61 26.66
CA GLN A 85 15.36 -3.21 27.79
C GLN A 85 13.95 -2.79 27.32
N HIS A 86 13.77 -2.53 26.02
CA HIS A 86 12.55 -2.03 25.40
C HIS A 86 12.20 -2.83 24.13
N GLU A 87 11.92 -4.12 24.32
CA GLU A 87 11.58 -5.06 23.24
C GLU A 87 10.12 -4.92 22.75
N ASP A 88 9.29 -4.11 23.40
CA ASP A 88 7.87 -3.91 23.05
C ASP A 88 7.66 -2.94 21.87
N VAL A 89 8.53 -3.03 20.87
CA VAL A 89 8.58 -2.15 19.68
C VAL A 89 7.23 -2.12 18.93
N ALA A 90 6.61 -3.28 18.72
CA ALA A 90 5.31 -3.37 18.04
C ALA A 90 4.19 -2.67 18.83
N LYS A 91 4.24 -2.72 20.16
CA LYS A 91 3.28 -2.04 21.03
C LYS A 91 3.50 -0.52 20.98
N CYS A 92 4.75 -0.08 21.10
CA CYS A 92 5.11 1.34 20.93
C CYS A 92 4.64 1.90 19.58
N PHE A 93 4.73 1.12 18.50
CA PHE A 93 4.19 1.49 17.20
C PHE A 93 2.67 1.69 17.25
N VAL A 94 1.91 0.73 17.78
CA VAL A 94 0.44 0.83 17.87
C VAL A 94 0.03 2.05 18.70
N GLU A 95 0.68 2.27 19.85
CA GLU A 95 0.43 3.44 20.71
C GLU A 95 0.74 4.76 19.97
N ALA A 96 1.85 4.83 19.23
CA ALA A 96 2.22 6.00 18.43
C ALA A 96 1.20 6.29 17.32
N ILE A 97 0.78 5.27 16.57
CA ILE A 97 -0.23 5.42 15.51
C ILE A 97 -1.59 5.84 16.09
N VAL A 98 -2.00 5.28 17.23
CA VAL A 98 -3.23 5.69 17.94
C VAL A 98 -3.14 7.15 18.39
N ALA A 99 -2.01 7.57 18.96
CA ALA A 99 -1.79 8.95 19.40
C ALA A 99 -1.84 9.95 18.23
N VAL A 100 -1.19 9.63 17.11
CA VAL A 100 -1.27 10.42 15.87
C VAL A 100 -2.70 10.47 15.34
N SER A 101 -3.42 9.36 15.40
CA SER A 101 -4.79 9.27 14.90
C SER A 101 -5.78 10.07 15.73
N TRP A 102 -5.56 10.19 17.04
CA TRP A 102 -6.31 11.13 17.89
C TRP A 102 -6.10 12.58 17.48
N LYS A 103 -4.88 12.97 17.12
CA LYS A 103 -4.58 14.33 16.61
C LYS A 103 -5.30 14.57 15.28
N ILE A 104 -5.23 13.60 14.35
CA ILE A 104 -5.94 13.66 13.07
C ILE A 104 -7.46 13.72 13.26
N GLU A 105 -8.05 12.92 14.16
CA GLU A 105 -9.50 12.98 14.42
C GLU A 105 -9.94 14.37 14.88
N LYS A 106 -9.17 15.00 15.78
CA LYS A 106 -9.46 16.35 16.27
C LYS A 106 -9.41 17.37 15.13
N LEU A 107 -8.35 17.34 14.32
CA LEU A 107 -8.21 18.23 13.16
C LEU A 107 -9.35 18.03 12.16
N MET A 108 -9.72 16.78 11.88
CA MET A 108 -10.78 16.42 10.93
C MET A 108 -12.19 16.89 11.36
N LYS A 109 -12.38 17.35 12.61
CA LYS A 109 -13.63 17.98 13.07
C LYS A 109 -13.72 19.48 12.70
N THR A 110 -12.65 20.06 12.17
CA THR A 110 -12.61 21.45 11.71
C THR A 110 -13.62 21.66 10.58
N ASN A 111 -14.35 22.78 10.67
CA ASN A 111 -15.36 23.15 9.69
C ASN A 111 -15.19 24.63 9.30
N ILE A 112 -14.23 24.89 8.41
CA ILE A 112 -13.96 26.21 7.85
C ILE A 112 -15.10 26.58 6.88
N PRO A 113 -15.75 27.74 7.05
CA PRO A 113 -16.79 28.20 6.15
C PRO A 113 -16.32 28.34 4.69
N LEU A 114 -17.25 28.10 3.77
CA LEU A 114 -17.05 28.27 2.34
C LEU A 114 -16.54 29.69 2.00
N THR A 115 -15.46 29.73 1.24
CA THR A 115 -14.90 30.94 0.64
C THR A 115 -14.93 30.78 -0.88
N MET A 116 -15.61 31.71 -1.57
CA MET A 116 -15.76 31.71 -3.03
C MET A 116 -15.29 33.02 -3.65
N THR A 117 -14.63 32.90 -4.78
CA THR A 117 -14.32 33.99 -5.71
C THR A 117 -15.55 34.36 -6.55
N ALA A 118 -15.51 35.53 -7.19
CA ALA A 118 -16.58 35.96 -8.08
C ALA A 118 -16.74 35.03 -9.29
N GLU A 119 -15.64 34.48 -9.81
CA GLU A 119 -15.60 33.53 -10.91
C GLU A 119 -16.24 32.18 -10.54
N GLU A 120 -15.99 31.67 -9.33
CA GLU A 120 -16.59 30.44 -8.83
C GLU A 120 -18.10 30.59 -8.61
N GLU A 121 -18.53 31.75 -8.08
CA GLU A 121 -19.95 32.02 -7.89
C GLU A 121 -20.68 32.13 -9.23
N LYS A 122 -20.05 32.75 -10.24
CA LYS A 122 -20.55 32.74 -11.62
C LYS A 122 -20.66 31.31 -12.16
N THR A 123 -19.61 30.51 -12.01
CA THR A 123 -19.59 29.10 -12.44
C THR A 123 -20.72 28.30 -11.78
N HIS A 124 -20.97 28.52 -10.49
CA HIS A 124 -22.06 27.87 -9.76
C HIS A 124 -23.44 28.25 -10.31
N GLN A 125 -23.65 29.54 -10.57
CA GLN A 125 -24.91 30.06 -11.10
C GLN A 125 -25.23 29.51 -12.49
N GLU A 126 -24.24 29.46 -13.37
CA GLU A 126 -24.37 28.97 -14.75
C GLU A 126 -24.49 27.43 -14.84
N CYS A 127 -24.06 26.70 -13.81
CA CYS A 127 -24.08 25.24 -13.80
C CYS A 127 -25.49 24.66 -13.65
N ASN A 128 -26.02 24.04 -14.71
CA ASN A 128 -27.38 23.47 -14.73
C ASN A 128 -27.40 21.93 -14.60
N THR A 129 -26.26 21.30 -14.37
CA THR A 129 -26.13 19.84 -14.22
C THR A 129 -25.22 19.51 -13.05
N CYS A 130 -25.57 18.49 -12.26
CA CYS A 130 -24.74 18.04 -11.14
C CYS A 130 -23.36 17.59 -11.65
N ASN A 131 -22.27 18.12 -11.11
CA ASN A 131 -20.91 17.77 -11.53
C ASN A 131 -20.61 16.26 -11.35
N LEU A 132 -21.29 15.56 -10.43
CA LEU A 132 -21.13 14.13 -10.19
C LEU A 132 -22.12 13.25 -10.98
N CYS A 133 -23.40 13.22 -10.58
CA CYS A 133 -24.38 12.29 -11.16
C CYS A 133 -25.01 12.77 -12.47
N LYS A 134 -24.64 13.96 -12.95
CA LYS A 134 -25.11 14.57 -14.21
C LYS A 134 -26.63 14.80 -14.31
N CYS A 135 -27.38 14.72 -13.21
CA CYS A 135 -28.78 15.11 -13.20
C CYS A 135 -28.95 16.61 -13.46
N ILE A 136 -30.09 17.02 -14.03
CA ILE A 136 -30.43 18.43 -14.22
C ILE A 136 -30.66 19.07 -12.85
N LEU A 137 -30.12 20.27 -12.65
CA LEU A 137 -30.28 21.05 -11.42
C LEU A 137 -31.30 22.17 -11.66
N VAL A 138 -32.40 22.17 -10.90
CA VAL A 138 -33.38 23.25 -10.91
C VAL A 138 -32.94 24.36 -9.94
N SER A 139 -33.28 25.61 -10.25
CA SER A 139 -32.96 26.76 -9.39
C SER A 139 -33.53 26.55 -7.97
N GLY A 140 -32.65 26.48 -6.96
CA GLY A 140 -32.99 26.17 -5.56
C GLY A 140 -32.46 24.82 -5.05
N GLU A 141 -32.06 23.91 -5.94
CA GLU A 141 -31.53 22.58 -5.59
C GLU A 141 -29.99 22.49 -5.71
N LYS A 142 -29.35 23.57 -6.19
CA LYS A 142 -27.90 23.67 -6.38
C LYS A 142 -27.22 23.83 -5.01
N VAL A 143 -26.28 22.94 -4.71
CA VAL A 143 -25.47 22.99 -3.49
C VAL A 143 -24.02 23.30 -3.85
N ARG A 144 -23.38 24.13 -3.02
CA ARG A 144 -21.97 24.51 -3.13
C ARG A 144 -21.13 23.53 -2.32
N ASP A 145 -20.61 22.50 -2.98
CA ASP A 145 -19.67 21.57 -2.36
C ASP A 145 -18.35 22.29 -2.09
N HIS A 146 -17.79 22.09 -0.92
CA HIS A 146 -16.55 22.74 -0.51
C HIS A 146 -15.76 21.87 0.47
N ASN A 147 -14.47 22.18 0.60
CA ASN A 147 -13.60 21.52 1.54
C ASN A 147 -13.72 22.17 2.92
N HIS A 148 -14.18 21.42 3.92
CA HIS A 148 -14.32 21.93 5.28
C HIS A 148 -12.98 22.18 6.01
N LEU A 149 -11.84 21.73 5.46
CA LEU A 149 -10.52 21.98 6.06
C LEU A 149 -9.88 23.30 5.60
N ASN A 150 -10.25 23.82 4.42
CA ASN A 150 -9.63 25.03 3.87
C ASN A 150 -10.66 26.04 3.29
N GLY A 151 -11.96 25.73 3.36
CA GLY A 151 -13.05 26.58 2.87
C GLY A 151 -13.19 26.65 1.35
N LYS A 152 -12.30 26.04 0.56
CA LYS A 152 -12.32 26.19 -0.90
C LYS A 152 -13.51 25.49 -1.54
N PHE A 153 -14.17 26.20 -2.46
CA PHE A 153 -15.20 25.64 -3.31
C PHE A 153 -14.64 24.53 -4.20
N ARG A 154 -15.41 23.46 -4.37
CA ARG A 154 -15.04 22.30 -5.20
C ARG A 154 -15.84 22.25 -6.48
N GLN A 155 -17.17 22.28 -6.36
CA GLN A 155 -18.08 22.01 -7.48
C GLN A 155 -19.55 22.28 -7.11
N THR A 156 -20.41 22.25 -8.14
CA THR A 156 -21.85 22.41 -7.97
C THR A 156 -22.56 21.06 -8.05
N LEU A 157 -23.26 20.70 -6.98
CA LEU A 157 -23.89 19.39 -6.83
C LEU A 157 -25.38 19.48 -6.59
N CYS A 158 -26.09 18.38 -6.84
CA CYS A 158 -27.40 18.18 -6.23
C CYS A 158 -27.23 17.84 -4.74
N SER A 159 -28.24 18.16 -3.94
CA SER A 159 -28.25 17.89 -2.49
C SER A 159 -27.89 16.45 -2.14
N LYS A 160 -28.43 15.47 -2.89
CA LYS A 160 -28.12 14.04 -2.68
C LYS A 160 -26.63 13.74 -2.84
N CYS A 161 -25.99 14.19 -3.91
CA CYS A 161 -24.56 13.93 -4.12
C CYS A 161 -23.70 14.63 -3.07
N ASN A 162 -24.07 15.85 -2.67
CA ASN A 162 -23.36 16.59 -1.64
C ASN A 162 -23.39 15.86 -0.28
N LEU A 163 -24.54 15.30 0.11
CA LEU A 163 -24.69 14.55 1.37
C LEU A 163 -23.91 13.23 1.38
N GLU A 164 -23.61 12.66 0.21
CA GLU A 164 -22.75 11.48 0.07
C GLU A 164 -21.26 11.82 0.19
N LEU A 165 -20.85 13.06 -0.10
CA LEU A 165 -19.45 13.53 0.04
C LEU A 165 -19.10 13.86 1.50
N GLN A 166 -19.27 12.88 2.38
CA GLN A 166 -18.89 13.03 3.78
C GLN A 166 -17.37 12.97 3.94
N GLN A 167 -16.85 13.78 4.86
CA GLN A 167 -15.45 13.67 5.26
C GLN A 167 -15.13 12.25 5.73
N PRO A 168 -13.96 11.71 5.36
CA PRO A 168 -13.54 10.40 5.79
C PRO A 168 -13.43 10.32 7.31
N LYS A 169 -13.98 9.26 7.88
CA LYS A 169 -13.96 8.95 9.30
C LYS A 169 -12.90 7.90 9.65
N PHE A 170 -11.83 7.86 8.87
CA PHE A 170 -10.74 6.92 9.08
C PHE A 170 -9.42 7.44 8.52
N VAL A 171 -8.31 6.85 8.95
CA VAL A 171 -6.98 7.03 8.33
C VAL A 171 -6.45 5.66 7.89
N PRO A 172 -6.08 5.48 6.61
CA PRO A 172 -5.39 4.27 6.19
C PRO A 172 -3.91 4.33 6.59
N VAL A 173 -3.41 3.21 7.10
CA VAL A 173 -2.01 2.94 7.43
C VAL A 173 -1.53 1.89 6.44
N PHE A 174 -0.64 2.29 5.55
CA PHE A 174 -0.13 1.50 4.45
C PHE A 174 1.18 0.84 4.83
N PHE A 175 1.22 -0.46 4.59
CA PHE A 175 2.42 -1.29 4.64
C PHE A 175 2.55 -1.99 3.29
N HIS A 176 3.76 -2.36 2.90
CA HIS A 176 3.97 -3.16 1.70
C HIS A 176 4.10 -4.63 2.07
N ASN A 177 3.21 -5.49 1.58
CA ASN A 177 3.16 -6.91 1.92
C ASN A 177 2.73 -7.21 3.38
N LEU A 178 1.94 -6.30 3.96
CA LEU A 178 1.39 -6.38 5.33
C LEU A 178 0.84 -7.76 5.69
N SER A 179 0.00 -8.32 4.80
CA SER A 179 -0.75 -9.54 5.07
C SER A 179 0.14 -10.77 5.32
N ASN A 180 1.41 -10.72 4.88
CA ASN A 180 2.34 -11.84 4.96
C ASN A 180 3.45 -11.64 6.01
N TYR A 181 3.61 -10.44 6.55
CA TYR A 181 4.75 -10.12 7.43
C TYR A 181 4.32 -9.27 8.63
N ASP A 182 4.23 -7.95 8.49
CA ASP A 182 4.08 -7.00 9.62
C ASP A 182 2.78 -7.17 10.40
N SER A 183 1.73 -7.71 9.76
CA SER A 183 0.45 -7.96 10.43
C SER A 183 0.60 -8.88 11.65
N HIS A 184 1.57 -9.79 11.65
CA HIS A 184 1.83 -10.69 12.76
C HIS A 184 2.36 -9.96 14.01
N PHE A 185 3.12 -8.88 13.84
CA PHE A 185 3.56 -8.02 14.95
C PHE A 185 2.44 -7.13 15.45
N ILE A 186 1.66 -6.54 14.54
CA ILE A 186 0.71 -5.49 14.90
C ILE A 186 -0.53 -6.09 15.58
N VAL A 187 -1.08 -7.19 15.06
CA VAL A 187 -2.38 -7.70 15.48
C VAL A 187 -2.40 -8.15 16.94
N THR A 188 -1.27 -8.65 17.46
CA THR A 188 -1.15 -9.04 18.88
C THR A 188 -1.24 -7.84 19.82
N GLU A 189 -0.79 -6.67 19.36
CA GLU A 189 -0.69 -5.46 20.18
C GLU A 189 -1.92 -4.55 20.09
N LEU A 190 -2.83 -4.76 19.13
CA LEU A 190 -4.05 -3.94 18.99
C LEU A 190 -4.99 -4.01 20.20
N GLY A 191 -4.86 -5.05 21.03
CA GLY A 191 -5.66 -5.28 22.23
C GLY A 191 -5.17 -4.59 23.50
N PHE A 192 -4.22 -3.66 23.40
CA PHE A 192 -3.66 -2.95 24.56
C PHE A 192 -4.66 -2.04 25.28
N ASP A 193 -5.74 -1.62 24.61
CA ASP A 193 -6.83 -0.81 25.16
C ASP A 193 -8.21 -1.49 24.99
N THR A 194 -9.27 -0.84 25.47
CA THR A 194 -10.66 -1.38 25.43
C THR A 194 -11.42 -1.12 24.13
N GLU A 195 -10.85 -0.40 23.17
CA GLU A 195 -11.52 -0.04 21.91
C GLU A 195 -11.63 -1.24 20.96
N SER A 196 -12.73 -1.31 20.21
CA SER A 196 -13.01 -2.46 19.35
C SER A 196 -12.05 -2.58 18.16
N ILE A 197 -11.87 -3.82 17.71
CA ILE A 197 -11.09 -4.18 16.52
C ILE A 197 -12.03 -4.89 15.53
N SER A 198 -11.95 -4.50 14.26
CA SER A 198 -12.67 -5.15 13.16
C SER A 198 -11.67 -5.74 12.18
N VAL A 199 -11.95 -6.93 11.64
CA VAL A 199 -11.03 -7.64 10.74
C VAL A 199 -11.75 -8.10 9.48
N ILE A 200 -11.08 -8.02 8.34
CA ILE A 200 -11.50 -8.62 7.07
C ILE A 200 -10.59 -9.83 6.81
N PRO A 201 -10.99 -11.04 7.19
CA PRO A 201 -10.16 -12.23 7.04
C PRO A 201 -10.06 -12.68 5.59
N ASN A 202 -8.89 -13.17 5.20
CA ASN A 202 -8.66 -13.91 3.96
C ASN A 202 -8.55 -15.42 4.25
N SER A 203 -7.85 -15.76 5.33
CA SER A 203 -7.78 -17.08 5.95
C SER A 203 -7.70 -16.91 7.48
N GLU A 204 -7.53 -18.00 8.22
CA GLU A 204 -7.34 -17.95 9.68
C GLU A 204 -6.05 -17.22 10.09
N GLU A 205 -5.03 -17.22 9.22
CA GLU A 205 -3.72 -16.64 9.50
C GLU A 205 -3.44 -15.34 8.74
N LYS A 206 -4.19 -15.06 7.66
CA LYS A 206 -3.97 -13.89 6.80
C LYS A 206 -5.19 -13.00 6.75
N PHE A 207 -4.97 -11.71 7.00
CA PHE A 207 -6.02 -10.69 6.96
C PHE A 207 -5.85 -9.80 5.73
N ILE A 208 -6.95 -9.50 5.03
CA ILE A 208 -6.97 -8.50 3.96
C ILE A 208 -6.71 -7.11 4.54
N SER A 209 -7.33 -6.84 5.68
CA SER A 209 -7.19 -5.61 6.44
C SER A 209 -7.71 -5.84 7.85
N PHE A 210 -7.16 -5.09 8.80
CA PHE A 210 -7.69 -4.98 10.15
C PHE A 210 -7.82 -3.50 10.51
N THR A 211 -8.78 -3.19 11.36
CA THR A 211 -9.22 -1.84 11.68
C THR A 211 -9.31 -1.70 13.19
N LYS A 212 -8.68 -0.66 13.74
CA LYS A 212 -8.78 -0.31 15.15
C LYS A 212 -9.66 0.94 15.30
N HIS A 213 -10.59 0.90 16.23
CA HIS A 213 -11.39 2.07 16.58
C HIS A 213 -10.59 2.98 17.48
N ILE A 214 -10.50 4.26 17.10
CA ILE A 214 -9.91 5.31 17.93
C ILE A 214 -10.98 5.94 18.81
N SER A 215 -12.17 6.11 18.22
CA SER A 215 -13.38 6.52 18.92
C SER A 215 -14.61 5.86 18.27
N SER A 216 -15.78 6.08 18.86
CA SER A 216 -17.07 5.65 18.28
C SER A 216 -17.32 6.13 16.85
N LYS A 217 -16.57 7.15 16.37
CA LYS A 217 -16.78 7.77 15.06
C LYS A 217 -15.55 7.76 14.16
N PHE A 218 -14.40 7.28 14.62
CA PHE A 218 -13.15 7.36 13.88
C PHE A 218 -12.31 6.10 14.01
N THR A 219 -11.71 5.64 12.91
CA THR A 219 -10.94 4.39 12.90
C THR A 219 -9.60 4.52 12.16
N ILE A 220 -8.66 3.64 12.46
CA ILE A 220 -7.47 3.42 11.62
C ILE A 220 -7.62 2.10 10.88
N ARG A 221 -7.21 2.06 9.62
CA ARG A 221 -7.30 0.86 8.78
C ARG A 221 -5.93 0.49 8.27
N PHE A 222 -5.46 -0.71 8.59
CA PHE A 222 -4.19 -1.20 8.09
C PHE A 222 -4.42 -1.86 6.73
N ILE A 223 -3.69 -1.39 5.71
CA ILE A 223 -3.90 -1.73 4.30
C ILE A 223 -2.60 -2.22 3.69
N ASP A 224 -2.69 -3.32 2.96
CA ASP A 224 -1.57 -3.89 2.20
C ASP A 224 -1.49 -3.28 0.80
N THR A 225 -0.44 -2.50 0.52
CA THR A 225 -0.21 -1.92 -0.81
C THR A 225 0.13 -2.96 -1.87
N PHE A 226 0.63 -4.15 -1.50
CA PHE A 226 0.91 -5.24 -2.43
C PHE A 226 -0.38 -5.78 -3.07
N ARG A 227 -1.53 -5.63 -2.39
CA ARG A 227 -2.87 -5.95 -2.93
C ARG A 227 -3.36 -4.96 -4.00
N PHE A 228 -2.62 -3.88 -4.22
CA PHE A 228 -2.82 -2.95 -5.33
C PHE A 228 -1.75 -3.11 -6.41
N MET A 229 -0.49 -3.27 -5.98
CA MET A 229 0.69 -3.34 -6.83
C MET A 229 1.48 -4.59 -6.47
N ALA A 230 1.14 -5.72 -7.11
CA ALA A 230 1.71 -7.03 -6.82
C ALA A 230 3.14 -7.21 -7.42
N SER A 231 4.06 -6.34 -7.01
CA SER A 231 5.50 -6.39 -7.30
C SER A 231 6.27 -5.96 -6.06
N SER A 232 7.56 -6.26 -5.99
CA SER A 232 8.41 -5.85 -4.86
C SER A 232 8.57 -4.34 -4.81
N LEU A 233 8.76 -3.78 -3.61
CA LEU A 233 9.05 -2.36 -3.44
C LEU A 233 10.27 -1.90 -4.27
N SER A 234 11.31 -2.74 -4.39
CA SER A 234 12.47 -2.44 -5.27
C SER A 234 12.05 -2.22 -6.71
N SER A 235 11.28 -3.15 -7.28
CA SER A 235 10.81 -3.04 -8.67
C SER A 235 9.88 -1.84 -8.86
N LEU A 236 9.04 -1.53 -7.88
CA LEU A 236 8.15 -0.38 -7.93
C LEU A 236 8.93 0.94 -7.86
N ALA A 237 9.95 1.03 -6.99
CA ALA A 237 10.83 2.19 -6.90
C ALA A 237 11.64 2.40 -8.18
N GLU A 238 12.19 1.32 -8.76
CA GLU A 238 12.91 1.38 -10.05
C GLU A 238 12.05 1.95 -11.17
N ASN A 239 10.76 1.58 -11.22
CA ASN A 239 9.81 2.09 -12.21
C ASN A 239 9.50 3.59 -12.06
N LEU A 240 9.76 4.19 -10.88
CA LEU A 240 9.57 5.63 -10.66
C LEU A 240 10.77 6.48 -11.12
N ILE A 241 11.92 5.86 -11.41
CA ILE A 241 13.14 6.59 -11.75
C ILE A 241 12.96 7.42 -13.03
N THR A 242 13.19 8.71 -12.90
CA THR A 242 13.24 9.70 -13.98
C THR A 242 14.58 10.43 -13.92
N GLN A 243 14.96 11.13 -14.99
CA GLN A 243 16.25 11.86 -15.04
C GLN A 243 16.43 12.87 -13.89
N ASN A 244 15.33 13.42 -13.36
CA ASN A 244 15.34 14.42 -12.29
C ASN A 244 14.73 13.91 -10.97
N PHE A 245 14.40 12.62 -10.86
CA PHE A 245 13.74 12.04 -9.69
C PHE A 245 12.41 12.72 -9.28
N GLU A 246 11.67 13.27 -10.24
CA GLU A 246 10.42 14.05 -10.01
C GLU A 246 9.31 13.25 -9.32
N ASN A 247 9.34 11.92 -9.45
CA ASN A 247 8.40 11.02 -8.81
C ASN A 247 8.74 10.72 -7.34
N PHE A 248 9.93 11.10 -6.85
CA PHE A 248 10.39 10.87 -5.48
C PHE A 248 10.18 12.11 -4.61
N ARG A 249 8.94 12.58 -4.52
CA ARG A 249 8.56 13.86 -3.91
C ARG A 249 8.74 13.86 -2.41
N GLU A 250 8.42 12.76 -1.75
CA GLU A 250 8.56 12.62 -0.30
C GLU A 250 10.03 12.38 0.05
N THR A 251 10.73 11.51 -0.69
CA THR A 251 12.18 11.28 -0.49
C THR A 251 12.99 12.58 -0.65
N ALA A 252 12.69 13.40 -1.67
CA ALA A 252 13.39 14.67 -1.94
C ALA A 252 13.20 15.74 -0.84
N LYS A 253 12.22 15.60 0.07
CA LYS A 253 12.07 16.50 1.22
C LYS A 253 13.09 16.22 2.33
N HIS A 254 13.68 15.03 2.34
CA HIS A 254 14.52 14.54 3.43
C HIS A 254 15.97 14.29 3.06
N PHE A 255 16.29 14.34 1.77
CA PHE A 255 17.62 14.09 1.22
C PHE A 255 17.99 15.19 0.23
N VAL A 256 19.28 15.53 0.19
CA VAL A 256 19.79 16.49 -0.80
C VAL A 256 19.89 15.85 -2.18
N ARG A 257 20.00 16.65 -3.23
CA ARG A 257 19.98 16.15 -4.61
C ARG A 257 21.11 15.16 -4.89
N GLU A 258 22.26 15.36 -4.25
CA GLU A 258 23.45 14.52 -4.35
C GLU A 258 23.23 13.12 -3.77
N ASP A 259 22.34 13.00 -2.78
CA ASP A 259 22.01 11.74 -2.11
C ASP A 259 20.97 10.93 -2.89
N MET A 260 20.18 11.55 -3.76
CA MET A 260 19.05 10.90 -4.46
C MET A 260 19.43 9.57 -5.14
N PRO A 261 20.56 9.44 -5.86
CA PRO A 261 20.96 8.16 -6.46
C PRO A 261 21.16 7.03 -5.45
N LEU A 262 21.41 7.35 -4.17
CA LEU A 262 21.60 6.39 -3.10
C LEU A 262 20.29 6.00 -2.39
N VAL A 263 19.25 6.84 -2.49
CA VAL A 263 18.00 6.70 -1.71
C VAL A 263 16.75 6.44 -2.56
N THR A 264 16.87 6.43 -3.89
CA THR A 264 15.75 6.14 -4.83
C THR A 264 15.70 4.69 -5.31
N ARG A 265 16.44 3.80 -4.65
CA ARG A 265 16.35 2.35 -4.81
C ARG A 265 16.28 1.72 -3.43
N LYS A 266 15.67 0.54 -3.33
CA LYS A 266 15.65 -0.20 -2.06
C LYS A 266 17.10 -0.46 -1.62
N GLY A 267 17.39 -0.17 -0.36
CA GLY A 267 18.71 -0.37 0.22
C GLY A 267 19.09 -1.84 0.27
N VAL A 268 20.30 -2.13 0.73
CA VAL A 268 20.76 -3.51 0.93
C VAL A 268 21.08 -3.74 2.40
N TYR A 269 20.51 -4.79 2.97
CA TYR A 269 20.55 -5.03 4.42
C TYR A 269 20.88 -6.49 4.74
N PRO A 270 21.78 -6.76 5.70
CA PRO A 270 22.20 -8.12 6.04
C PRO A 270 21.23 -8.79 7.03
N TYR A 271 20.02 -9.11 6.58
CA TYR A 271 18.92 -9.58 7.45
C TYR A 271 19.30 -10.76 8.36
N GLU A 272 19.86 -11.85 7.81
CA GLU A 272 20.21 -13.06 8.58
C GLU A 272 21.43 -12.87 9.49
N TYR A 273 22.22 -11.80 9.25
CA TYR A 273 23.29 -11.40 10.16
C TYR A 273 22.71 -10.73 11.40
N ILE A 274 21.68 -9.90 11.28
CA ILE A 274 21.11 -9.15 12.39
C ILE A 274 20.16 -10.04 13.20
N ASP A 275 20.75 -10.86 14.07
CA ASP A 275 20.05 -11.84 14.92
C ASP A 275 20.09 -11.52 16.43
N SER A 276 20.67 -10.38 16.82
CA SER A 276 20.69 -9.88 18.20
C SER A 276 20.84 -8.36 18.26
N TRP A 277 20.48 -7.77 19.41
CA TRP A 277 20.64 -6.34 19.67
C TRP A 277 22.11 -5.88 19.65
N ASP A 278 23.02 -6.65 20.24
CA ASP A 278 24.46 -6.36 20.27
C ASP A 278 25.07 -6.08 18.89
N LYS A 279 24.56 -6.75 17.84
CA LYS A 279 25.04 -6.53 16.47
C LYS A 279 24.77 -5.13 15.96
N LEU A 280 23.75 -4.46 16.47
CA LEU A 280 23.40 -3.09 16.07
C LEU A 280 24.42 -2.07 16.60
N ASP A 281 25.20 -2.42 17.62
CA ASP A 281 26.26 -1.58 18.16
C ASP A 281 27.60 -1.74 17.41
N GLU A 282 27.69 -2.71 16.48
CA GLU A 282 28.89 -2.90 15.68
C GLU A 282 29.20 -1.67 14.83
N SER A 283 30.45 -1.23 14.89
CA SER A 283 30.89 0.04 14.28
C SER A 283 31.38 -0.09 12.84
N CYS A 284 31.11 -1.20 12.17
CA CYS A 284 31.52 -1.44 10.79
C CYS A 284 30.44 -2.19 10.02
N LEU A 285 30.37 -1.94 8.72
CA LEU A 285 29.55 -2.74 7.82
C LEU A 285 30.08 -4.19 7.77
N PRO A 286 29.21 -5.21 7.92
CA PRO A 286 29.59 -6.62 7.84
C PRO A 286 30.29 -6.99 6.53
N GLY A 287 30.98 -8.13 6.56
CA GLY A 287 31.63 -8.69 5.39
C GLY A 287 30.61 -9.08 4.32
N LYS A 288 31.07 -9.28 3.09
CA LYS A 288 30.19 -9.69 1.98
C LYS A 288 29.47 -11.01 2.26
N ASP A 289 30.15 -11.93 2.95
CA ASP A 289 29.63 -13.26 3.29
C ASP A 289 28.48 -13.19 4.31
N ASP A 290 28.41 -12.12 5.11
CA ASP A 290 27.37 -11.91 6.11
C ASP A 290 26.02 -11.48 5.49
N PHE A 291 26.00 -11.16 4.19
CA PHE A 291 24.76 -10.88 3.44
C PHE A 291 24.17 -12.13 2.78
N TYR A 292 24.60 -13.33 3.17
CA TYR A 292 24.04 -14.58 2.65
C TYR A 292 22.57 -14.74 3.07
N SER A 293 21.71 -15.14 2.13
CA SER A 293 20.36 -15.58 2.45
C SER A 293 20.18 -17.08 2.27
N THR A 294 19.78 -17.75 3.34
CA THR A 294 19.38 -19.15 3.37
C THR A 294 18.11 -19.39 2.54
N LEU A 295 17.18 -18.41 2.50
CA LEU A 295 15.91 -18.55 1.76
C LEU A 295 16.12 -18.63 0.24
N THR A 296 17.06 -17.83 -0.29
CA THR A 296 17.38 -17.80 -1.73
C THR A 296 18.63 -18.60 -2.08
N GLU A 297 19.28 -19.20 -1.08
CA GLU A 297 20.55 -19.92 -1.17
C GLU A 297 21.64 -19.12 -1.92
N SER A 298 21.67 -17.80 -1.72
CA SER A 298 22.52 -16.88 -2.49
C SER A 298 23.11 -15.77 -1.63
N GLY A 299 24.36 -15.41 -1.91
CA GLY A 299 24.99 -14.21 -1.37
C GLY A 299 24.64 -12.94 -2.15
N ILE A 300 25.01 -11.79 -1.57
CA ILE A 300 24.90 -10.49 -2.22
C ILE A 300 25.80 -10.39 -3.47
N ASN A 301 25.31 -9.73 -4.51
CA ASN A 301 26.11 -9.43 -5.69
C ASN A 301 27.10 -8.27 -5.42
N GLU A 302 28.07 -8.09 -6.31
CA GLU A 302 29.14 -7.09 -6.12
C GLU A 302 28.65 -5.64 -6.21
N GLU A 303 27.62 -5.38 -7.03
CA GLU A 303 27.08 -4.03 -7.23
C GLU A 303 26.30 -3.56 -6.00
N ASP A 304 25.48 -4.45 -5.43
CA ASP A 304 24.70 -4.21 -4.22
C ASP A 304 25.59 -4.05 -2.99
N PHE A 305 26.67 -4.82 -2.88
CA PHE A 305 27.63 -4.65 -1.78
C PHE A 305 28.40 -3.33 -1.87
N LYS A 306 28.79 -2.92 -3.09
CA LYS A 306 29.40 -1.60 -3.33
C LYS A 306 28.42 -0.47 -2.99
N HIS A 307 27.15 -0.65 -3.33
CA HIS A 307 26.10 0.30 -2.98
C HIS A 307 25.92 0.41 -1.46
N ALA A 308 25.84 -0.71 -0.73
CA ALA A 308 25.77 -0.71 0.74
C ALA A 308 26.93 0.06 1.38
N LYS A 309 28.16 -0.17 0.89
CA LYS A 309 29.35 0.60 1.33
C LYS A 309 29.24 2.09 1.02
N ALA A 310 28.81 2.43 -0.19
CA ALA A 310 28.64 3.83 -0.58
C ALA A 310 27.60 4.55 0.29
N VAL A 311 26.48 3.89 0.63
CA VAL A 311 25.47 4.41 1.56
C VAL A 311 26.07 4.59 2.95
N TRP A 312 26.71 3.55 3.49
CA TRP A 312 27.37 3.60 4.81
C TRP A 312 28.34 4.79 4.92
N ASP A 313 29.22 4.94 3.94
CA ASP A 313 30.26 5.96 3.90
C ASP A 313 29.68 7.37 3.67
N ASN A 314 28.73 7.52 2.72
CA ASN A 314 28.11 8.82 2.38
C ASN A 314 27.36 9.42 3.56
N PHE A 315 26.55 8.60 4.23
CA PHE A 315 25.76 9.02 5.39
C PHE A 315 26.54 8.94 6.72
N LYS A 316 27.80 8.49 6.68
CA LYS A 316 28.71 8.42 7.84
C LYS A 316 28.10 7.61 8.98
N CYS A 317 27.48 6.48 8.66
CA CYS A 317 26.90 5.58 9.64
C CYS A 317 28.00 5.12 10.60
N LYS A 318 27.77 5.25 11.91
CA LYS A 318 28.73 4.86 12.93
C LYS A 318 28.49 3.46 13.44
N THR A 319 27.24 3.00 13.42
CA THR A 319 26.84 1.67 13.89
C THR A 319 25.87 1.01 12.92
N LEU A 320 25.74 -0.32 12.98
CA LEU A 320 24.75 -1.06 12.19
C LEU A 320 23.32 -0.64 12.52
N GLY A 321 23.06 -0.23 13.75
CA GLY A 321 21.82 0.40 14.14
C GLY A 321 21.54 1.68 13.33
N GLU A 322 22.48 2.63 13.28
CA GLU A 322 22.27 3.88 12.50
C GLU A 322 22.04 3.59 11.01
N TYR A 323 22.72 2.57 10.46
CA TYR A 323 22.49 2.10 9.10
C TYR A 323 21.10 1.48 8.91
N SER A 324 20.62 0.71 9.89
CA SER A 324 19.26 0.14 9.92
C SER A 324 18.19 1.23 9.99
N ASP A 325 18.36 2.25 10.83
CA ASP A 325 17.41 3.36 10.94
C ASP A 325 17.31 4.13 9.61
N LEU A 326 18.45 4.34 8.95
CA LEU A 326 18.50 4.95 7.63
C LEU A 326 17.82 4.07 6.56
N TYR A 327 18.08 2.76 6.58
CA TYR A 327 17.44 1.78 5.71
C TYR A 327 15.91 1.86 5.82
N LEU A 328 15.40 1.75 7.05
CA LEU A 328 13.97 1.79 7.34
C LEU A 328 13.34 3.13 6.95
N LYS A 329 14.04 4.25 7.21
CA LYS A 329 13.59 5.57 6.77
C LYS A 329 13.44 5.64 5.24
N ILE A 330 14.41 5.11 4.50
CA ILE A 330 14.37 5.08 3.03
C ILE A 330 13.20 4.23 2.56
N ASP A 331 13.00 3.03 3.11
CA ASP A 331 11.94 2.13 2.69
C ASP A 331 10.53 2.73 2.92
N VAL A 332 10.30 3.40 4.06
CA VAL A 332 9.06 4.14 4.33
C VAL A 332 8.84 5.28 3.31
N LEU A 333 9.90 6.01 2.96
CA LEU A 333 9.82 7.10 1.98
C LEU A 333 9.57 6.60 0.56
N LEU A 334 10.23 5.50 0.17
CA LEU A 334 10.01 4.84 -1.11
C LEU A 334 8.58 4.32 -1.21
N LEU A 335 8.04 3.71 -0.16
CA LEU A 335 6.65 3.26 -0.11
C LEU A 335 5.69 4.44 -0.28
N ALA A 336 5.95 5.55 0.41
CA ALA A 336 5.16 6.77 0.28
C ALA A 336 5.17 7.30 -1.17
N ASP A 337 6.34 7.42 -1.79
CA ASP A 337 6.46 7.88 -3.17
C ASP A 337 5.76 6.93 -4.15
N VAL A 338 5.99 5.62 -4.03
CA VAL A 338 5.34 4.58 -4.86
C VAL A 338 3.82 4.68 -4.78
N PHE A 339 3.26 4.72 -3.58
CA PHE A 339 1.81 4.69 -3.41
C PHE A 339 1.17 6.06 -3.71
N GLU A 340 1.82 7.18 -3.39
CA GLU A 340 1.30 8.51 -3.76
C GLU A 340 1.24 8.70 -5.28
N ASN A 341 2.24 8.24 -6.04
CA ASN A 341 2.17 8.26 -7.51
C ASN A 341 1.05 7.36 -8.03
N PHE A 342 0.86 6.17 -7.44
CA PHE A 342 -0.26 5.30 -7.79
C PHE A 342 -1.63 5.98 -7.51
N ARG A 343 -1.76 6.67 -6.36
CA ARG A 343 -2.96 7.44 -6.02
C ARG A 343 -3.20 8.56 -7.03
N ASP A 344 -2.16 9.25 -7.48
CA ASP A 344 -2.27 10.31 -8.50
C ASP A 344 -2.77 9.74 -9.82
N VAL A 345 -2.23 8.61 -10.27
CA VAL A 345 -2.70 7.90 -11.47
C VAL A 345 -4.17 7.48 -11.33
N CYS A 346 -4.57 6.96 -10.17
CA CYS A 346 -5.96 6.58 -9.92
C CYS A 346 -6.91 7.80 -9.94
N MET A 347 -6.47 8.92 -9.35
CA MET A 347 -7.22 10.16 -9.34
C MET A 347 -7.33 10.77 -10.75
N SER A 348 -6.26 10.79 -11.54
CA SER A 348 -6.30 11.33 -12.90
C SER A 348 -7.10 10.44 -13.86
N THR A 349 -7.02 9.12 -13.71
CA THR A 349 -7.60 8.15 -14.65
C THR A 349 -9.05 7.81 -14.31
N TYR A 350 -9.34 7.54 -13.03
CA TYR A 350 -10.64 7.07 -12.57
C TYR A 350 -11.38 8.12 -11.74
N ASN A 351 -10.68 9.17 -11.29
CA ASN A 351 -11.18 10.12 -10.30
C ASN A 351 -11.73 9.37 -9.06
N LEU A 352 -10.95 8.39 -8.61
CA LEU A 352 -11.16 7.60 -7.41
C LEU A 352 -9.81 7.49 -6.71
N ASP A 353 -9.77 7.83 -5.43
CA ASP A 353 -8.56 7.68 -4.64
C ASP A 353 -8.45 6.24 -4.13
N ALA A 354 -7.34 5.59 -4.46
CA ALA A 354 -7.02 4.24 -4.04
C ALA A 354 -7.03 4.08 -2.51
N ALA A 355 -6.79 5.16 -1.76
CA ALA A 355 -6.76 5.14 -0.31
C ALA A 355 -8.12 4.86 0.37
N HIS A 356 -9.23 4.86 -0.37
CA HIS A 356 -10.55 4.44 0.13
C HIS A 356 -10.82 2.94 0.01
N TYR A 357 -9.92 2.21 -0.66
CA TYR A 357 -10.11 0.82 -1.02
C TYR A 357 -9.19 -0.09 -0.21
N TYR A 358 -9.53 -1.38 -0.18
CA TYR A 358 -8.69 -2.42 0.45
C TYR A 358 -7.80 -3.14 -0.57
N THR A 359 -8.22 -3.20 -1.84
CA THR A 359 -7.55 -3.97 -2.90
C THR A 359 -7.79 -3.37 -4.29
N ALA A 360 -6.93 -3.70 -5.26
CA ALA A 360 -7.11 -3.32 -6.66
C ALA A 360 -8.43 -3.83 -7.26
N PRO A 361 -8.87 -5.09 -7.08
CA PRO A 361 -10.18 -5.53 -7.59
C PRO A 361 -11.36 -4.67 -7.11
N GLY A 362 -11.35 -4.25 -5.84
CA GLY A 362 -12.41 -3.38 -5.31
C GLY A 362 -12.41 -1.98 -5.93
N LEU A 363 -11.22 -1.43 -6.17
CA LEU A 363 -11.04 -0.16 -6.90
C LEU A 363 -11.50 -0.30 -8.36
N SER A 364 -11.03 -1.33 -9.07
CA SER A 364 -11.34 -1.59 -10.48
C SER A 364 -12.84 -1.80 -10.72
N PHE A 365 -13.52 -2.49 -9.80
CA PHE A 365 -14.96 -2.71 -9.91
C PHE A 365 -15.75 -1.40 -9.82
N ASP A 366 -15.41 -0.54 -8.85
CA ASP A 366 -16.02 0.78 -8.71
C ASP A 366 -15.66 1.70 -9.89
N ALA A 367 -14.41 1.66 -10.35
CA ALA A 367 -13.96 2.40 -11.53
C ALA A 367 -14.77 2.01 -12.77
N MET A 368 -14.98 0.71 -13.00
CA MET A 368 -15.82 0.20 -14.09
C MET A 368 -17.27 0.68 -13.97
N LEU A 369 -17.88 0.59 -12.79
CA LEU A 369 -19.27 1.05 -12.58
C LEU A 369 -19.39 2.57 -12.83
N LYS A 370 -18.40 3.34 -12.38
CA LYS A 370 -18.37 4.80 -12.56
C LYS A 370 -18.19 5.18 -14.03
N TYR A 371 -17.24 4.55 -14.71
CA TYR A 371 -16.90 4.84 -16.09
C TYR A 371 -18.03 4.47 -17.06
N THR A 372 -18.65 3.31 -16.86
CA THR A 372 -19.71 2.81 -17.74
C THR A 372 -21.09 3.40 -17.42
N GLY A 373 -21.31 3.84 -16.18
CA GLY A 373 -22.61 4.31 -15.69
C GLY A 373 -23.71 3.24 -15.68
N GLN A 374 -23.35 1.97 -15.88
CA GLN A 374 -24.30 0.88 -16.04
C GLN A 374 -24.89 0.42 -14.71
N LYS A 375 -26.13 -0.09 -14.78
CA LYS A 375 -26.78 -0.80 -13.69
C LYS A 375 -26.72 -2.29 -14.00
N LEU A 376 -25.97 -3.04 -13.19
CA LEU A 376 -25.82 -4.48 -13.37
C LEU A 376 -26.82 -5.20 -12.48
N GLU A 377 -27.70 -6.01 -13.08
CA GLU A 377 -28.62 -6.85 -12.33
C GLU A 377 -27.86 -7.93 -11.55
N LEU A 378 -28.27 -8.16 -10.31
CA LEU A 378 -27.69 -9.18 -9.45
C LEU A 378 -28.34 -10.54 -9.73
N LEU A 379 -27.59 -11.62 -9.50
CA LEU A 379 -28.11 -12.98 -9.65
C LEU A 379 -29.18 -13.25 -8.59
N SER A 380 -30.44 -13.36 -9.00
CA SER A 380 -31.60 -13.45 -8.11
C SER A 380 -32.01 -14.87 -7.75
N ASP A 381 -31.60 -15.87 -8.54
CA ASP A 381 -31.89 -17.28 -8.26
C ASP A 381 -30.65 -18.19 -8.40
N TYR A 382 -30.80 -19.39 -7.84
CA TYR A 382 -29.73 -20.37 -7.71
C TYR A 382 -29.29 -20.98 -9.05
N ASP A 383 -30.20 -21.12 -10.01
CA ASP A 383 -29.89 -21.72 -11.31
C ASP A 383 -29.02 -20.76 -12.15
N MET A 384 -29.27 -19.45 -12.07
CA MET A 384 -28.37 -18.44 -12.65
C MET A 384 -26.97 -18.55 -12.07
N LEU A 385 -26.85 -18.63 -10.74
CA LEU A 385 -25.55 -18.75 -10.07
C LEU A 385 -24.80 -20.01 -10.54
N LEU A 386 -25.47 -21.16 -10.54
CA LEU A 386 -24.91 -22.42 -11.04
C LEU A 386 -24.50 -22.32 -12.51
N MET A 387 -25.29 -21.66 -13.35
CA MET A 387 -24.94 -21.45 -14.76
C MET A 387 -23.63 -20.67 -14.89
N PHE A 388 -23.45 -19.60 -14.11
CA PHE A 388 -22.22 -18.82 -14.09
C PHE A 388 -21.04 -19.64 -13.56
N GLU A 389 -21.18 -20.29 -12.39
CA GLU A 389 -20.11 -21.10 -11.79
C GLU A 389 -19.66 -22.24 -12.71
N ASN A 390 -20.61 -22.96 -13.32
CA ASN A 390 -20.32 -24.01 -14.29
C ASN A 390 -19.68 -23.49 -15.58
N GLY A 391 -19.84 -22.20 -15.89
CA GLY A 391 -19.26 -21.51 -17.04
C GLY A 391 -17.85 -20.96 -16.81
N ILE A 392 -17.39 -20.83 -15.56
CA ILE A 392 -16.06 -20.28 -15.26
C ILE A 392 -14.97 -21.21 -15.81
N ARG A 393 -14.07 -20.65 -16.63
CA ARG A 393 -12.87 -21.32 -17.14
C ARG A 393 -11.66 -20.44 -16.86
N GLY A 394 -10.54 -21.05 -16.47
CA GLY A 394 -9.27 -20.37 -16.34
C GLY A 394 -8.59 -20.13 -17.69
N GLY A 395 -7.37 -19.61 -17.67
CA GLY A 395 -6.54 -19.50 -18.87
C GLY A 395 -6.23 -20.86 -19.48
N LEU A 396 -6.23 -20.96 -20.81
CA LEU A 396 -5.84 -22.18 -21.52
C LEU A 396 -4.34 -22.41 -21.33
N ILE A 397 -3.97 -23.47 -20.61
CA ILE A 397 -2.60 -23.97 -20.54
C ILE A 397 -2.51 -25.22 -21.41
N GLN A 398 -1.76 -25.15 -22.50
CA GLN A 398 -1.54 -26.29 -23.37
C GLN A 398 -0.04 -26.59 -23.46
N ALA A 399 0.38 -27.72 -22.91
CA ALA A 399 1.69 -28.30 -23.15
C ALA A 399 1.59 -29.23 -24.37
N SER A 400 1.97 -28.74 -25.55
CA SER A 400 2.02 -29.56 -26.75
C SER A 400 3.38 -30.23 -26.89
N MET A 401 3.42 -31.55 -27.01
CA MET A 401 4.62 -32.24 -27.50
C MET A 401 4.73 -32.01 -29.01
N ARG A 402 5.80 -31.36 -29.46
CA ARG A 402 6.06 -31.25 -30.91
C ARG A 402 6.28 -32.65 -31.46
N TYR A 403 5.49 -33.06 -32.45
CA TYR A 403 5.72 -34.32 -33.14
C TYR A 403 7.02 -34.23 -33.93
N ALA A 404 7.99 -35.07 -33.58
CA ALA A 404 9.21 -35.23 -34.32
C ALA A 404 9.44 -36.73 -34.57
N LYS A 405 9.66 -37.10 -35.83
CA LYS A 405 9.90 -38.49 -36.23
C LYS A 405 11.14 -38.53 -37.11
N ALA A 406 12.18 -39.22 -36.64
CA ALA A 406 13.34 -39.54 -37.45
C ALA A 406 12.98 -40.58 -38.52
N ASN A 407 13.46 -40.36 -39.75
CA ASN A 407 13.45 -41.34 -40.82
C ASN A 407 14.87 -41.88 -41.05
N ASN A 408 15.24 -42.94 -40.34
CA ASN A 408 16.51 -43.64 -40.58
C ASN A 408 16.36 -45.15 -40.35
N LEU A 409 17.35 -45.93 -40.78
CA LEU A 409 17.33 -47.40 -40.74
C LEU A 409 17.12 -48.01 -39.35
N LYS A 410 17.36 -47.25 -38.27
CA LYS A 410 17.14 -47.69 -36.88
C LYS A 410 15.73 -47.36 -36.38
N SER A 411 14.96 -46.55 -37.10
CA SER A 411 13.58 -46.23 -36.76
C SER A 411 12.64 -47.37 -37.17
N PRO A 412 11.66 -47.78 -36.34
CA PRO A 412 10.73 -48.89 -36.64
C PRO A 412 9.89 -48.71 -37.91
N ASN A 413 9.72 -47.47 -38.37
CA ASN A 413 8.89 -47.10 -39.52
C ASN A 413 9.72 -46.37 -40.59
N TYR A 414 10.93 -46.85 -40.86
CA TYR A 414 11.80 -46.31 -41.90
C TYR A 414 11.14 -46.42 -43.27
N ASP A 415 11.18 -45.33 -44.05
CA ASP A 415 10.66 -45.24 -45.40
C ASP A 415 11.79 -44.79 -46.34
N GLU A 416 12.22 -45.70 -47.22
CA GLU A 416 13.31 -45.44 -48.17
C GLU A 416 12.95 -44.42 -49.27
N THR A 417 11.65 -44.14 -49.46
CA THR A 417 11.17 -43.15 -50.43
C THR A 417 11.24 -41.71 -49.89
N LYS A 418 11.51 -41.55 -48.58
CA LYS A 418 11.61 -40.26 -47.90
C LYS A 418 13.05 -39.93 -47.54
N GLU A 419 13.33 -38.63 -47.44
CA GLU A 419 14.64 -38.13 -47.02
C GLU A 419 15.02 -38.65 -45.63
N LYS A 420 16.32 -38.94 -45.43
CA LYS A 420 16.82 -39.44 -44.15
C LYS A 420 16.90 -38.31 -43.13
N SER A 421 16.37 -38.54 -41.94
CA SER A 421 16.40 -37.57 -40.84
C SER A 421 16.73 -38.21 -39.50
N TRP A 422 17.33 -37.41 -38.62
CA TRP A 422 17.72 -37.79 -37.27
C TRP A 422 17.10 -36.81 -36.27
N LEU A 423 16.69 -37.33 -35.11
CA LEU A 423 16.38 -36.49 -33.95
C LEU A 423 17.69 -36.34 -33.18
N VAL A 424 18.15 -35.11 -33.00
CA VAL A 424 19.38 -34.77 -32.28
C VAL A 424 19.05 -34.49 -30.82
#